data_AF-A0A9E5EGJ1-F1
#
_entry.id   AF-A0A9E5EGJ1-F1
#
_cell.length_a   1.000
_cell.length_b   1.000
_cell.length_c   1.000
_cell.angle_alpha   90.00
_cell.angle_beta   90.00
_cell.angle_gamma   90.00
#
_symmetry.space_group_name_H-M   'P 1'
#
loop_
_entity.id
_entity.type
_entity.pdbx_description
1 polymer ?
#
loop_
_entity_poly.entity_id
_entity_poly.type
_entity_poly.pdbx_seq_one_letter_code
_entity_poly.pdbx_strand_id
1 'polypeptide(L)'
;TASIIAFGKLSGKVSGKPVSFSGQHLLNLIMAILMVAAGVAYFLTDSHAAFLVMCAIALVLGVTLIIPIGGADMPVVVSMLNSYSGWAAAGIGFTLNNPVLIIAGACVGSSGAILSYIMCKAMNRSITAVLLGGFGAEAAAGGDDGGPKNYKTGSAEDAAFLMTNADTVIIVPGYGLAVARAQHALKELTEKLIHHGVTVKYAIHPVAGRMPGHMNVLLAEAEVPYDQVFEMEDINSDFGQADVVLVLGANDVVNPAARTPGSPIFGMPILEAFKAKTIIVNKRSMAAGYAGLDNELFYMDKTMMVFGDAKKVVEDMVKAVD
;
A
#
# COMPACT_ATOMS: atom_id res chain seq x y z
N THR A 1 13.81 16.96 -5.82
CA THR A 1 12.75 17.00 -6.87
C THR A 1 11.92 15.73 -6.89
N ALA A 2 12.52 14.54 -6.80
CA ALA A 2 11.81 13.27 -6.71
C ALA A 2 10.65 13.25 -5.70
N SER A 3 10.88 13.70 -4.46
CA SER A 3 9.84 13.74 -3.42
C SER A 3 8.68 14.69 -3.76
N ILE A 4 8.92 15.74 -4.54
CA ILE A 4 7.89 16.69 -4.99
C ILE A 4 6.97 16.00 -6.01
N ILE A 5 7.53 15.22 -6.94
CA ILE A 5 6.74 14.44 -7.90
C ILE A 5 5.96 13.33 -7.18
N ALA A 6 6.58 12.63 -6.22
CA ALA A 6 5.90 11.64 -5.41
C ALA A 6 4.71 12.24 -4.64
N PHE A 7 4.91 13.41 -4.01
CA PHE A 7 3.83 14.19 -3.38
C PHE A 7 2.74 14.58 -4.38
N GLY A 8 3.11 15.06 -5.57
CA GLY A 8 2.17 15.42 -6.63
C GLY A 8 1.29 14.24 -7.05
N LYS A 9 1.87 13.03 -7.16
CA LYS A 9 1.14 11.80 -7.50
C LYS A 9 0.22 11.33 -6.37
N LEU A 10 0.69 11.35 -5.13
CA LEU A 10 -0.11 10.94 -3.96
C LEU A 10 -1.26 11.90 -3.65
N SER A 11 -1.05 13.20 -3.88
CA SER A 11 -2.08 14.24 -3.72
C SER A 11 -3.08 14.32 -4.88
N GLY A 12 -2.89 13.54 -5.95
CA GLY A 12 -3.74 13.57 -7.13
C GLY A 12 -3.56 14.80 -8.04
N LYS A 13 -2.58 15.66 -7.76
CA LYS A 13 -2.22 16.82 -8.61
C LYS A 13 -1.50 16.41 -9.90
N VAL A 14 -0.79 15.28 -9.85
CA VAL A 14 -0.12 14.63 -10.98
C VAL A 14 -0.78 13.27 -11.18
N SER A 15 -0.95 12.85 -12.44
CA SER A 15 -1.52 11.53 -12.75
C SER A 15 -0.74 10.42 -12.05
N GLY A 16 -1.46 9.53 -11.38
CA GLY A 16 -0.90 8.32 -10.78
C GLY A 16 -0.56 7.22 -11.80
N LYS A 17 -0.92 7.39 -13.08
CA LYS A 17 -0.56 6.41 -14.12
C LYS A 17 0.94 6.53 -14.44
N PRO A 18 1.66 5.39 -14.64
CA PRO A 18 2.99 5.38 -15.22
C PRO A 18 3.02 6.17 -16.53
N VAL A 19 3.93 7.14 -16.65
CA VAL A 19 4.21 7.79 -17.94
C VAL A 19 5.62 7.39 -18.33
N SER A 20 5.73 6.45 -19.28
CA SER A 20 7.00 6.04 -19.86
C SER A 20 7.14 6.58 -21.28
N PHE A 21 8.37 6.85 -21.71
CA PHE A 21 8.67 7.18 -23.10
C PHE A 21 9.83 6.32 -23.61
N SER A 22 9.84 6.06 -24.91
CA SER A 22 10.88 5.23 -25.54
C SER A 22 12.27 5.83 -25.33
N GLY A 23 13.21 5.03 -24.85
CA GLY A 23 14.59 5.48 -24.56
C GLY A 23 14.80 6.15 -23.20
N GLN A 24 13.81 6.18 -22.31
CA GLN A 24 13.92 6.81 -20.98
C GLN A 24 15.05 6.25 -20.12
N HIS A 25 15.26 4.92 -20.12
CA HIS A 25 16.36 4.30 -19.37
C HIS A 25 17.73 4.74 -19.89
N LEU A 26 17.88 4.82 -21.22
CA LEU A 26 19.10 5.31 -21.85
C LEU A 26 19.34 6.79 -21.50
N LEU A 27 18.30 7.62 -21.56
CA LEU A 27 18.39 9.02 -21.15
C LEU A 27 18.81 9.16 -19.68
N ASN A 28 18.18 8.39 -18.79
CA ASN A 28 18.52 8.40 -17.36
C ASN A 28 19.97 7.95 -17.11
N LEU A 29 20.44 6.93 -17.83
CA LEU A 29 21.82 6.46 -17.75
C LEU A 29 22.81 7.52 -18.24
N ILE A 30 22.55 8.15 -19.39
CA ILE A 30 23.38 9.23 -19.93
C ILE A 30 23.44 10.40 -18.94
N MET A 31 22.30 10.81 -18.39
CA MET A 31 22.26 11.87 -17.38
C MET A 31 23.05 11.49 -16.12
N ALA A 32 22.96 10.25 -15.65
CA ALA A 32 23.72 9.79 -14.49
C ALA A 32 25.24 9.84 -14.74
N ILE A 33 25.70 9.38 -15.91
CA ILE A 33 27.11 9.44 -16.30
C ILE A 33 27.59 10.90 -16.40
N LEU A 34 26.81 11.77 -17.03
CA LEU A 34 27.13 13.20 -17.14
C LEU A 34 27.17 13.89 -15.77
N MET A 35 26.28 13.51 -14.85
CA MET A 35 26.29 14.03 -13.47
C MET A 35 27.58 13.64 -12.74
N VAL A 36 28.02 12.39 -12.84
CA VAL A 36 29.28 11.92 -12.24
C VAL A 36 30.48 12.61 -12.90
N ALA A 37 30.49 12.73 -14.23
CA ALA A 37 31.55 13.43 -14.95
C ALA A 37 31.65 14.91 -14.54
N ALA A 38 30.52 15.60 -14.37
CA ALA A 38 30.48 16.97 -13.87
C ALA A 38 30.99 17.08 -12.42
N GLY A 39 30.70 16.09 -11.57
CA GLY A 39 31.25 16.00 -10.21
C GLY A 39 32.77 15.82 -10.20
N VAL A 40 33.31 14.95 -11.05
CA VAL A 40 34.77 14.76 -11.22
C VAL A 40 35.42 16.03 -11.78
N ALA A 41 34.79 16.67 -12.77
CA ALA A 41 35.27 17.93 -13.33
C ALA A 41 35.31 19.02 -12.26
N TYR A 42 34.27 19.12 -11.42
CA TYR A 42 34.26 20.04 -10.28
C TYR A 42 35.42 19.75 -9.31
N PHE A 43 35.63 18.48 -8.95
CA PHE A 43 36.72 18.08 -8.05
C PHE A 43 38.12 18.45 -8.59
N LEU A 44 38.34 18.34 -9.90
CA LEU A 44 39.63 18.62 -10.52
C LEU A 44 39.87 20.11 -10.84
N THR A 45 38.81 20.85 -11.16
CA THR A 45 38.93 22.22 -11.70
C THR A 45 38.38 23.31 -10.78
N ASP A 46 37.66 22.94 -9.72
CA ASP A 46 36.88 23.83 -8.84
C ASP A 46 35.91 24.76 -9.60
N SER A 47 35.51 24.35 -10.81
CA SER A 47 34.62 25.15 -11.64
C SER A 47 33.20 25.16 -11.09
N HIS A 48 32.74 26.33 -10.63
CA HIS A 48 31.35 26.53 -10.20
C HIS A 48 30.33 26.19 -11.29
N ALA A 49 30.69 26.33 -12.56
CA ALA A 49 29.83 25.95 -13.68
C ALA A 49 29.60 24.43 -13.71
N ALA A 50 30.64 23.61 -13.47
CA ALA A 50 30.52 22.16 -13.40
C ALA A 50 29.61 21.72 -12.23
N PHE A 51 29.73 22.40 -11.07
CA PHE A 51 28.85 22.18 -9.93
C PHE A 51 27.38 22.50 -10.25
N LEU A 52 27.11 23.66 -10.86
CA LEU A 52 25.75 24.05 -11.25
C LEU A 52 25.13 23.10 -12.28
N VAL A 53 25.91 22.64 -13.26
CA VAL A 53 25.48 21.63 -14.23
C VAL A 53 25.13 20.31 -13.54
N MET A 54 25.98 19.85 -12.61
CA MET A 54 25.70 18.66 -11.80
C MET A 54 24.38 18.80 -11.03
N CYS A 55 24.15 19.94 -10.37
CA CYS A 55 22.90 20.20 -9.65
C CYS A 55 21.68 20.22 -10.60
N ALA A 56 21.79 20.87 -11.76
CA ALA A 56 20.72 20.91 -12.75
C ALA A 56 20.34 19.51 -13.23
N ILE A 57 21.34 18.66 -13.53
CA ILE A 57 21.13 17.27 -13.93
C ILE A 57 20.45 16.48 -12.80
N ALA A 58 20.90 16.63 -11.55
CA ALA A 58 20.30 15.95 -10.41
C ALA A 58 18.82 16.32 -10.21
N LEU A 59 18.46 17.60 -10.43
CA LEU A 59 17.07 18.06 -10.35
C LEU A 59 16.19 17.38 -11.41
N VAL A 60 16.66 17.34 -12.66
CA VAL A 60 15.96 16.71 -13.79
C VAL A 60 15.87 15.20 -13.60
N LEU A 61 16.96 14.55 -13.24
CA LEU A 61 17.03 13.11 -13.01
C LEU A 61 16.08 12.66 -11.89
N GLY A 62 15.96 13.47 -10.84
CA GLY A 62 14.96 13.22 -9.79
C GLY A 62 13.51 13.26 -10.29
N VAL A 63 13.22 14.02 -11.36
CA VAL A 63 11.88 14.03 -12.00
C VAL A 63 11.73 12.81 -12.93
N THR A 64 12.70 12.57 -13.81
CA THR A 64 12.62 11.50 -14.82
C THR A 64 12.68 10.08 -14.26
N LEU A 65 13.24 9.89 -13.05
CA LEU A 65 13.20 8.61 -12.35
C LEU A 65 11.84 8.28 -11.72
N ILE A 66 11.06 9.28 -11.27
CA ILE A 66 9.81 9.05 -10.52
C ILE A 66 8.56 9.09 -11.41
N ILE A 67 8.61 9.81 -12.53
CA ILE A 67 7.52 9.86 -13.53
C ILE A 67 7.07 8.47 -14.05
N PRO A 68 7.94 7.49 -14.35
CA PRO A 68 7.51 6.20 -14.87
C PRO A 68 6.94 5.28 -13.78
N ILE A 69 7.19 5.58 -12.51
CA ILE A 69 6.72 4.73 -11.42
C ILE A 69 5.21 4.96 -11.22
N GLY A 70 4.42 3.88 -11.17
CA GLY A 70 2.99 3.98 -10.93
C GLY A 70 2.68 4.52 -9.54
N GLY A 71 1.50 5.11 -9.37
CA GLY A 71 0.93 5.44 -8.07
C GLY A 71 1.10 4.25 -7.13
N ALA A 72 0.73 3.05 -7.65
CA ALA A 72 0.93 1.71 -7.09
C ALA A 72 2.09 1.60 -6.09
N ASP A 73 3.27 2.03 -6.56
CA ASP A 73 4.54 1.78 -5.90
C ASP A 73 5.10 3.03 -5.22
N MET A 74 4.37 4.15 -5.22
CA MET A 74 4.77 5.40 -4.57
C MET A 74 5.13 5.23 -3.09
N PRO A 75 4.46 4.40 -2.28
CA PRO A 75 4.86 4.21 -0.89
C PRO A 75 6.30 3.67 -0.75
N VAL A 76 6.72 2.77 -1.65
CA VAL A 76 8.10 2.27 -1.71
C VAL A 76 9.06 3.38 -2.11
N VAL A 77 8.70 4.21 -3.09
CA VAL A 77 9.48 5.37 -3.52
C VAL A 77 9.68 6.34 -2.35
N VAL A 78 8.65 6.62 -1.56
CA VAL A 78 8.75 7.52 -0.40
C VAL A 78 9.75 6.97 0.62
N SER A 79 9.67 5.68 0.94
CA SER A 79 10.61 5.02 1.84
C SER A 79 12.06 5.08 1.31
N MET A 80 12.25 4.88 0.00
CA MET A 80 13.57 4.94 -0.61
C MET A 80 14.14 6.36 -0.64
N LEU A 81 13.31 7.37 -0.92
CA LEU A 81 13.73 8.77 -0.87
C LEU A 81 14.08 9.20 0.56
N ASN A 82 13.44 8.64 1.58
CA ASN A 82 13.82 8.82 2.98
C ASN A 82 15.22 8.22 3.27
N SER A 83 15.53 7.05 2.69
CA SER A 83 16.88 6.49 2.74
C SER A 83 17.91 7.44 2.10
N TYR A 84 17.62 7.98 0.91
CA TYR A 84 18.52 8.91 0.23
C TYR A 84 18.76 10.21 1.01
N SER A 85 17.75 10.76 1.71
CA SER A 85 17.98 11.91 2.59
C SER A 85 18.89 11.57 3.77
N GLY A 86 18.81 10.36 4.31
CA GLY A 86 19.72 9.87 5.36
C GLY A 86 21.17 9.79 4.88
N TRP A 87 21.41 9.17 3.71
CA TRP A 87 22.76 9.09 3.14
C TRP A 87 23.32 10.46 2.74
N ALA A 88 22.49 11.37 2.24
CA ALA A 88 22.90 12.75 1.96
C ALA A 88 23.31 13.48 3.25
N ALA A 89 22.55 13.33 4.34
CA ALA A 89 22.90 13.89 5.64
C ALA A 89 24.22 13.31 6.19
N ALA A 90 24.42 12.00 6.07
CA ALA A 90 25.69 11.37 6.46
C ALA A 90 26.88 11.90 5.64
N GLY A 91 26.69 12.09 4.33
CA GLY A 91 27.69 12.68 3.43
C GLY A 91 28.08 14.11 3.84
N ILE A 92 27.10 14.97 4.13
CA ILE A 92 27.36 16.32 4.67
C ILE A 92 28.10 16.22 6.02
N GLY A 93 27.80 15.19 6.82
CA GLY A 93 28.40 14.94 8.12
C GLY A 93 29.91 14.69 8.02
N PHE A 94 30.33 13.94 7.00
CA PHE A 94 31.75 13.76 6.69
C PHE A 94 32.42 15.07 6.28
N THR A 95 31.78 15.87 5.43
CA THR A 95 32.31 17.17 5.00
C THR A 95 32.48 18.15 6.16
N LEU A 96 31.53 18.17 7.11
CA LEU A 96 31.56 19.03 8.29
C LEU A 96 32.31 18.42 9.48
N ASN A 97 32.83 17.20 9.36
CA ASN A 97 33.42 16.41 10.44
C ASN A 97 32.51 16.34 11.69
N ASN A 98 31.20 16.19 11.48
CA ASN A 98 30.19 16.16 12.54
C ASN A 98 29.68 14.72 12.77
N PRO A 99 30.09 14.06 13.88
CA PRO A 99 29.74 12.68 14.14
C PRO A 99 28.24 12.47 14.38
N VAL A 100 27.52 13.46 14.91
CA VAL A 100 26.07 13.37 15.12
C VAL A 100 25.34 13.27 13.79
N LEU A 101 25.74 14.08 12.80
CA LEU A 101 25.14 14.06 11.47
C LEU A 101 25.44 12.76 10.71
N ILE A 102 26.65 12.22 10.88
CA ILE A 102 27.05 10.92 10.31
C ILE A 102 26.19 9.80 10.89
N ILE A 103 26.10 9.71 12.22
CA ILE A 103 25.37 8.65 12.91
C ILE A 103 23.86 8.76 12.60
N ALA A 104 23.27 9.94 12.76
CA ALA A 104 21.85 10.16 12.48
C ALA A 104 21.51 9.87 11.01
N GLY A 105 22.33 10.36 10.07
CA GLY A 105 22.16 10.11 8.65
C GLY A 105 22.24 8.63 8.28
N ALA A 106 23.22 7.90 8.83
CA ALA A 106 23.36 6.46 8.60
C ALA A 106 22.19 5.65 9.18
N CYS A 107 21.70 6.01 10.37
CA CYS A 107 20.51 5.38 10.96
C CYS A 107 19.25 5.61 10.11
N VAL A 108 19.01 6.84 9.64
CA VAL A 108 17.87 7.14 8.76
C VAL A 108 18.01 6.43 7.40
N GLY A 109 19.22 6.45 6.83
CA GLY A 109 19.53 5.82 5.54
C GLY A 109 19.30 4.31 5.56
N SER A 110 19.83 3.62 6.55
CA SER A 110 19.67 2.17 6.73
C SER A 110 18.21 1.78 7.01
N SER A 111 17.52 2.49 7.91
CA SER A 111 16.10 2.24 8.22
C SER A 111 15.21 2.37 6.98
N GLY A 112 15.36 3.45 6.19
CA GLY A 112 14.61 3.62 4.95
C GLY A 112 14.89 2.54 3.91
N ALA A 113 16.14 2.04 3.82
CA ALA A 113 16.50 0.96 2.90
C ALA A 113 15.86 -0.38 3.30
N ILE A 114 15.91 -0.73 4.59
CA ILE A 114 15.29 -1.94 5.13
C ILE A 114 13.77 -1.90 4.95
N LEU A 115 13.14 -0.77 5.28
CA LEU A 115 11.70 -0.60 5.11
C LEU A 115 11.29 -0.75 3.64
N SER A 116 12.04 -0.14 2.72
CA SER A 116 11.79 -0.28 1.27
C SER A 116 11.88 -1.74 0.81
N TYR A 117 12.83 -2.50 1.36
CA TYR A 117 12.98 -3.92 1.07
C TYR A 117 11.80 -4.76 1.58
N ILE A 118 11.38 -4.54 2.83
CA ILE A 118 10.24 -5.25 3.43
C ILE A 118 8.96 -4.97 2.65
N MET A 119 8.72 -3.71 2.26
CA MET A 119 7.56 -3.36 1.43
C MET A 119 7.58 -4.05 0.06
N CYS A 120 8.72 -4.02 -0.63
CA CYS A 120 8.90 -4.71 -1.91
C CYS A 120 8.61 -6.21 -1.80
N LYS A 121 9.16 -6.87 -0.75
CA LYS A 121 8.92 -8.28 -0.46
C LYS A 121 7.43 -8.56 -0.19
N ALA A 122 6.77 -7.70 0.59
CA ALA A 122 5.33 -7.82 0.88
C ALA A 122 4.44 -7.61 -0.36
N MET A 123 4.92 -6.88 -1.37
CA MET A 123 4.26 -6.74 -2.69
C MET A 123 4.66 -7.83 -3.69
N ASN A 124 5.52 -8.77 -3.30
CA ASN A 124 6.18 -9.74 -4.19
C ASN A 124 6.80 -9.10 -5.45
N ARG A 125 7.43 -7.94 -5.28
CA ARG A 125 8.13 -7.22 -6.36
C ARG A 125 9.54 -6.87 -5.92
N SER A 126 10.51 -6.97 -6.85
CA SER A 126 11.89 -6.57 -6.55
C SER A 126 12.02 -5.04 -6.54
N ILE A 127 12.98 -4.53 -5.76
CA ILE A 127 13.31 -3.09 -5.72
C ILE A 127 13.65 -2.57 -7.13
N THR A 128 14.36 -3.37 -7.93
CA THR A 128 14.73 -3.02 -9.31
C THR A 128 13.50 -2.93 -10.22
N ALA A 129 12.51 -3.82 -10.05
CA ALA A 129 11.26 -3.78 -10.81
C ALA A 129 10.44 -2.52 -10.51
N VAL A 130 10.45 -2.08 -9.25
CA VAL A 130 9.77 -0.84 -8.82
C VAL A 130 10.51 0.40 -9.35
N LEU A 131 11.84 0.45 -9.23
CA LEU A 131 12.63 1.61 -9.65
C LEU A 131 12.73 1.79 -11.16
N LEU A 132 12.81 0.68 -11.91
CA LEU A 132 12.85 0.72 -13.37
C LEU A 132 11.45 0.81 -13.99
N GLY A 133 10.39 0.93 -13.18
CA GLY A 133 9.06 1.32 -13.66
C GLY A 133 8.54 0.45 -14.82
N GLY A 134 8.61 -0.88 -14.69
CA GLY A 134 8.06 -1.78 -15.71
C GLY A 134 8.85 -3.06 -15.99
N PHE A 135 10.03 -3.25 -15.41
CA PHE A 135 10.74 -4.54 -15.51
C PHE A 135 10.09 -5.57 -14.58
N GLY A 136 9.23 -6.44 -15.13
CA GLY A 136 8.60 -7.55 -14.41
C GLY A 136 7.08 -7.59 -14.47
N ALA A 137 6.44 -6.57 -15.02
CA ALA A 137 5.09 -6.70 -15.57
C ALA A 137 5.23 -6.91 -17.08
N GLU A 138 5.73 -8.07 -17.49
CA GLU A 138 5.19 -8.62 -18.74
C GLU A 138 3.69 -8.62 -18.52
N ALA A 139 2.98 -7.88 -19.36
CA ALA A 139 1.54 -7.93 -19.41
C ALA A 139 1.20 -9.38 -19.74
N ALA A 140 1.01 -10.20 -18.70
CA ALA A 140 0.26 -11.43 -18.83
C ALA A 140 -1.06 -11.00 -19.45
N ALA A 141 -1.26 -11.47 -20.68
CA ALA A 141 -2.44 -11.18 -21.49
C ALA A 141 -3.67 -11.24 -20.59
N GLY A 142 -4.49 -10.19 -20.67
CA GLY A 142 -5.73 -10.06 -19.91
C GLY A 142 -6.43 -11.41 -19.86
N GLY A 143 -6.44 -12.02 -18.68
CA GLY A 143 -7.25 -13.18 -18.40
C GLY A 143 -8.69 -12.79 -18.69
N ASP A 144 -9.26 -13.53 -19.63
CA ASP A 144 -10.65 -13.53 -20.08
C ASP A 144 -11.61 -12.82 -19.13
N ASP A 145 -12.26 -11.77 -19.62
CA ASP A 145 -13.40 -11.12 -18.97
C ASP A 145 -14.58 -12.09 -19.06
N GLY A 146 -14.52 -13.13 -18.23
CA GLY A 146 -15.47 -14.23 -18.20
C GLY A 146 -16.84 -13.76 -17.76
N GLY A 147 -17.61 -13.25 -18.71
CA GLY A 147 -19.05 -12.98 -18.65
C GLY A 147 -19.53 -12.06 -17.51
N PRO A 148 -20.84 -11.74 -17.48
CA PRO A 148 -21.43 -11.06 -16.34
C PRO A 148 -21.38 -11.99 -15.10
N LYS A 149 -20.40 -11.76 -14.23
CA LYS A 149 -20.26 -12.48 -12.97
C LYS A 149 -21.28 -11.95 -11.96
N ASN A 150 -22.18 -12.80 -11.51
CA ASN A 150 -23.16 -12.46 -10.49
C ASN A 150 -22.46 -12.26 -9.14
N TYR A 151 -22.86 -11.22 -8.40
CA TYR A 151 -22.41 -10.97 -7.03
C TYR A 151 -23.64 -10.83 -6.11
N LYS A 152 -23.51 -11.25 -4.86
CA LYS A 152 -24.58 -11.09 -3.85
C LYS A 152 -24.44 -9.72 -3.20
N THR A 153 -25.56 -9.02 -3.05
CA THR A 153 -25.63 -7.73 -2.37
C THR A 153 -26.42 -7.86 -1.08
N GLY A 154 -25.96 -7.20 -0.02
CA GLY A 154 -26.69 -7.07 1.24
C GLY A 154 -26.70 -5.63 1.74
N SER A 155 -27.53 -5.37 2.75
CA SER A 155 -27.57 -4.07 3.42
C SER A 155 -26.61 -4.01 4.63
N ALA A 156 -26.48 -2.83 5.24
CA ALA A 156 -25.71 -2.67 6.47
C ALA A 156 -26.36 -3.43 7.64
N GLU A 157 -27.70 -3.49 7.66
CA GLU A 157 -28.49 -4.21 8.64
C GLU A 157 -28.30 -5.73 8.52
N ASP A 158 -28.29 -6.27 7.30
CA ASP A 158 -28.00 -7.69 7.07
C ASP A 158 -26.60 -8.07 7.57
N ALA A 159 -25.62 -7.19 7.31
CA ALA A 159 -24.25 -7.39 7.75
C ALA A 159 -24.12 -7.33 9.28
N ALA A 160 -24.77 -6.36 9.92
CA ALA A 160 -24.84 -6.27 11.38
C ALA A 160 -25.46 -7.54 11.99
N PHE A 161 -26.58 -8.00 11.44
CA PHE A 161 -27.26 -9.22 11.90
C PHE A 161 -26.34 -10.45 11.82
N LEU A 162 -25.62 -10.62 10.70
CA LEU A 162 -24.67 -11.73 10.54
C LEU A 162 -23.51 -11.65 11.54
N MET A 163 -23.00 -10.45 11.81
CA MET A 163 -21.89 -10.25 12.75
C MET A 163 -22.30 -10.43 14.22
N THR A 164 -23.50 -10.00 14.61
CA THR A 164 -23.99 -10.17 15.99
C THR A 164 -24.28 -11.63 16.34
N ASN A 165 -24.62 -12.46 15.35
CA ASN A 165 -24.88 -13.90 15.53
C ASN A 165 -23.64 -14.78 15.26
N ALA A 166 -22.47 -14.18 15.05
CA ALA A 166 -21.22 -14.89 14.85
C ALA A 166 -20.48 -15.11 16.18
N ASP A 167 -19.74 -16.20 16.33
CA ASP A 167 -18.86 -16.37 17.49
C ASP A 167 -17.54 -15.60 17.28
N THR A 168 -17.09 -15.55 16.02
CA THR A 168 -15.80 -14.96 15.62
C THR A 168 -15.92 -14.05 14.39
N VAL A 169 -15.44 -12.81 14.53
CA VAL A 169 -15.40 -11.81 13.46
C VAL A 169 -13.96 -11.35 13.24
N ILE A 170 -13.47 -11.47 12.00
CA ILE A 170 -12.17 -10.91 11.62
C ILE A 170 -12.38 -9.70 10.70
N ILE A 171 -11.87 -8.56 11.10
CA ILE A 171 -11.96 -7.31 10.36
C ILE A 171 -10.67 -7.10 9.56
N VAL A 172 -10.79 -6.91 8.25
CA VAL A 172 -9.68 -6.62 7.34
C VAL A 172 -9.79 -5.16 6.88
N PRO A 173 -9.15 -4.21 7.58
CA PRO A 173 -9.17 -2.81 7.19
C PRO A 173 -8.28 -2.56 5.96
N GLY A 174 -8.77 -1.72 5.04
CA GLY A 174 -8.05 -1.29 3.85
C GLY A 174 -8.04 0.22 3.67
N TYR A 175 -7.50 0.68 2.54
CA TYR A 175 -7.38 2.10 2.25
C TYR A 175 -8.73 2.85 2.24
N GLY A 176 -9.83 2.16 1.90
CA GLY A 176 -11.16 2.76 1.94
C GLY A 176 -11.58 3.24 3.34
N LEU A 177 -11.14 2.55 4.41
CA LEU A 177 -11.34 2.99 5.80
C LEU A 177 -10.71 4.37 6.04
N ALA A 178 -9.46 4.52 5.62
CA ALA A 178 -8.68 5.74 5.78
C ALA A 178 -9.27 6.93 5.02
N VAL A 179 -9.71 6.68 3.77
CA VAL A 179 -10.31 7.72 2.93
C VAL A 179 -11.62 8.23 3.53
N ALA A 180 -12.44 7.34 4.09
CA ALA A 180 -13.71 7.71 4.73
C ALA A 180 -13.55 8.24 6.17
N ARG A 181 -12.36 8.11 6.77
CA ARG A 181 -12.10 8.41 8.19
C ARG A 181 -13.07 7.68 9.12
N ALA A 182 -13.23 6.38 8.87
CA ALA A 182 -14.21 5.53 9.54
C ALA A 182 -13.63 4.74 10.74
N GLN A 183 -12.38 4.98 11.14
CA GLN A 183 -11.69 4.23 12.19
C GLN A 183 -12.39 4.32 13.56
N HIS A 184 -12.95 5.49 13.93
CA HIS A 184 -13.68 5.63 15.20
C HIS A 184 -15.02 4.91 15.18
N ALA A 185 -15.76 4.97 14.07
CA ALA A 185 -17.00 4.23 13.90
C ALA A 185 -16.75 2.72 13.92
N LEU A 186 -15.62 2.27 13.37
CA LEU A 186 -15.21 0.86 13.39
C LEU A 186 -14.87 0.38 14.81
N LYS A 187 -14.24 1.24 15.62
CA LYS A 187 -13.99 0.97 17.04
C LYS A 187 -15.31 0.79 17.78
N GLU A 188 -16.26 1.72 17.60
CA GLU A 188 -17.58 1.65 18.22
C GLU A 188 -18.34 0.37 17.83
N LEU A 189 -18.30 -0.01 16.55
CA LEU A 189 -18.87 -1.28 16.08
C LEU A 189 -18.23 -2.48 16.79
N THR A 190 -16.90 -2.46 16.92
CA THR A 190 -16.15 -3.54 17.56
C THR A 190 -16.49 -3.66 19.04
N GLU A 191 -16.59 -2.54 19.75
CA GLU A 191 -17.00 -2.52 21.16
C GLU A 191 -18.41 -3.11 21.34
N LYS A 192 -19.37 -2.74 20.48
CA LYS A 192 -20.73 -3.30 20.51
C LYS A 192 -20.76 -4.80 20.24
N LEU A 193 -19.98 -5.29 19.28
CA LEU A 193 -19.87 -6.72 18.99
C LEU A 193 -19.26 -7.49 20.18
N ILE A 194 -18.21 -6.94 20.81
CA ILE A 194 -17.60 -7.54 22.01
C ILE A 194 -18.60 -7.58 23.16
N HIS A 195 -19.44 -6.55 23.34
CA HIS A 195 -20.51 -6.55 24.33
C HIS A 195 -21.57 -7.64 24.09
N HIS A 196 -21.76 -8.07 22.84
CA HIS A 196 -22.61 -9.20 22.47
C HIS A 196 -21.91 -10.57 22.62
N GLY A 197 -20.68 -10.60 23.12
CA GLY A 197 -19.91 -11.82 23.33
C GLY A 197 -19.16 -12.32 22.10
N VAL A 198 -19.11 -11.53 21.03
CA VAL A 198 -18.42 -11.88 19.78
C VAL A 198 -16.91 -11.63 19.92
N THR A 199 -16.09 -12.57 19.50
CA THR A 199 -14.63 -12.39 19.45
C THR A 199 -14.24 -11.62 18.20
N VAL A 200 -13.76 -10.38 18.36
CA VAL A 200 -13.33 -9.53 17.23
C VAL A 200 -11.82 -9.45 17.15
N LYS A 201 -11.25 -9.69 15.96
CA LYS A 201 -9.82 -9.55 15.66
C LYS A 201 -9.61 -8.67 14.43
N TYR A 202 -8.57 -7.85 14.42
CA TYR A 202 -8.15 -7.06 13.28
C TYR A 202 -6.98 -7.75 12.57
N ALA A 203 -7.11 -7.96 11.26
CA ALA A 203 -6.09 -8.57 10.42
C ALA A 203 -5.43 -7.51 9.52
N ILE A 204 -4.17 -7.18 9.81
CA ILE A 204 -3.45 -6.13 9.08
C ILE A 204 -2.55 -6.74 8.01
N HIS A 205 -2.75 -6.27 6.78
CA HIS A 205 -1.83 -6.57 5.70
C HIS A 205 -0.67 -5.56 5.70
N PRO A 206 0.61 -5.97 5.57
CA PRO A 206 1.76 -5.06 5.66
C PRO A 206 1.74 -3.87 4.68
N VAL A 207 1.09 -4.05 3.53
CA VAL A 207 0.94 -3.03 2.48
C VAL A 207 -0.49 -2.48 2.35
N ALA A 208 -1.34 -2.70 3.35
CA ALA A 208 -2.65 -2.07 3.40
C ALA A 208 -2.50 -0.53 3.50
N GLY A 209 -3.10 0.19 2.56
CA GLY A 209 -3.11 1.66 2.56
C GLY A 209 -2.19 2.30 1.51
N ARG A 210 -1.49 3.36 1.94
CA ARG A 210 -0.63 4.22 1.09
C ARG A 210 0.68 4.60 1.79
N MET A 211 0.93 4.08 2.98
CA MET A 211 2.18 4.23 3.73
C MET A 211 2.41 2.96 4.54
N PRO A 212 3.66 2.63 4.87
CA PRO A 212 3.95 1.53 5.80
C PRO A 212 3.24 1.73 7.14
N GLY A 213 2.63 0.67 7.65
CA GLY A 213 1.90 0.72 8.92
C GLY A 213 0.70 1.66 8.92
N HIS A 214 0.14 2.02 7.75
CA HIS A 214 -0.95 2.99 7.65
C HIS A 214 -2.14 2.58 8.54
N MET A 215 -2.52 1.31 8.50
CA MET A 215 -3.66 0.81 9.28
C MET A 215 -3.33 0.78 10.77
N ASN A 216 -2.11 0.36 11.17
CA ASN A 216 -1.69 0.35 12.56
C ASN A 216 -1.78 1.75 13.19
N VAL A 217 -1.32 2.78 12.46
CA VAL A 217 -1.40 4.17 12.94
C VAL A 217 -2.85 4.64 13.09
N LEU A 218 -3.72 4.34 12.13
CA LEU A 218 -5.13 4.76 12.20
C LEU A 218 -5.91 4.03 13.29
N LEU A 219 -5.64 2.74 13.51
CA LEU A 219 -6.26 1.99 14.60
C LEU A 219 -5.72 2.43 15.97
N ALA A 220 -4.44 2.78 16.06
CA ALA A 220 -3.87 3.38 17.26
C ALA A 220 -4.45 4.78 17.55
N GLU A 221 -4.70 5.60 16.52
CA GLU A 221 -5.42 6.88 16.66
C GLU A 221 -6.86 6.69 17.14
N ALA A 222 -7.52 5.62 16.73
CA ALA A 222 -8.83 5.23 17.24
C ALA A 222 -8.75 4.55 18.63
N GLU A 223 -7.56 4.39 19.21
CA GLU A 223 -7.33 3.71 20.50
C GLU A 223 -7.85 2.26 20.51
N VAL A 224 -7.69 1.55 19.40
CA VAL A 224 -7.97 0.11 19.35
C VAL A 224 -6.89 -0.63 20.16
N PRO A 225 -7.28 -1.54 21.06
CA PRO A 225 -6.33 -2.34 21.83
C PRO A 225 -5.40 -3.16 20.94
N TYR A 226 -4.08 -3.09 21.19
CA TYR A 226 -3.07 -3.77 20.36
C TYR A 226 -3.16 -5.30 20.38
N ASP A 227 -3.73 -5.88 21.44
CA ASP A 227 -3.99 -7.32 21.56
C ASP A 227 -5.06 -7.83 20.59
N GLN A 228 -5.89 -6.93 20.05
CA GLN A 228 -6.85 -7.25 19.00
C GLN A 228 -6.26 -7.09 17.60
N VAL A 229 -5.07 -6.49 17.45
CA VAL A 229 -4.44 -6.18 16.16
C VAL A 229 -3.36 -7.19 15.84
N PHE A 230 -3.60 -7.99 14.80
CA PHE A 230 -2.70 -9.05 14.37
C PHE A 230 -2.13 -8.74 12.99
N GLU A 231 -0.84 -9.04 12.83
CA GLU A 231 -0.19 -9.03 11.54
C GLU A 231 -0.61 -10.26 10.72
N MET A 232 -0.52 -10.15 9.39
CA MET A 232 -0.97 -11.19 8.45
C MET A 232 -0.38 -12.59 8.73
N GLU A 233 0.89 -12.68 9.15
CA GLU A 233 1.55 -13.96 9.43
C GLU A 233 0.95 -14.69 10.64
N ASP A 234 0.47 -13.93 11.62
CA ASP A 234 -0.07 -14.47 12.88
C ASP A 234 -1.55 -14.87 12.77
N ILE A 235 -2.33 -14.19 11.92
CA ILE A 235 -3.78 -14.38 11.82
C ILE A 235 -4.23 -15.27 10.66
N ASN A 236 -3.36 -15.56 9.69
CA ASN A 236 -3.77 -16.29 8.48
C ASN A 236 -4.26 -17.72 8.78
N SER A 237 -3.77 -18.37 9.84
CA SER A 237 -4.26 -19.68 10.29
C SER A 237 -5.71 -19.65 10.80
N ASP A 238 -6.16 -18.49 11.29
CA ASP A 238 -7.43 -18.35 12.02
C ASP A 238 -8.61 -18.14 11.06
N PHE A 239 -8.38 -17.68 9.82
CA PHE A 239 -9.44 -17.45 8.85
C PHE A 239 -10.29 -18.69 8.54
N GLY A 240 -9.74 -19.90 8.66
CA GLY A 240 -10.51 -21.14 8.44
C GLY A 240 -11.54 -21.42 9.54
N GLN A 241 -11.40 -20.79 10.71
CA GLN A 241 -12.32 -20.94 11.85
C GLN A 241 -13.25 -19.73 11.99
N ALA A 242 -12.96 -18.62 11.31
CA ALA A 242 -13.75 -17.40 11.37
C ALA A 242 -15.16 -17.58 10.76
N ASP A 243 -16.17 -17.16 11.50
CA ASP A 243 -17.57 -17.20 11.04
C ASP A 243 -17.83 -16.09 10.03
N VAL A 244 -17.39 -14.87 10.34
CA VAL A 244 -17.57 -13.71 9.47
C VAL A 244 -16.26 -12.95 9.31
N VAL A 245 -15.93 -12.61 8.06
CA VAL A 245 -14.85 -11.67 7.74
C VAL A 245 -15.43 -10.38 7.20
N LEU A 246 -15.15 -9.25 7.84
CA LEU A 246 -15.50 -7.92 7.35
C LEU A 246 -14.32 -7.30 6.62
N VAL A 247 -14.34 -7.32 5.29
CA VAL A 247 -13.37 -6.62 4.44
C VAL A 247 -13.83 -5.18 4.22
N LEU A 248 -13.08 -4.22 4.76
CA LEU A 248 -13.51 -2.84 4.80
C LEU A 248 -12.59 -1.95 3.96
N GLY A 249 -12.99 -1.70 2.72
CA GLY A 249 -12.22 -0.87 1.81
C GLY A 249 -10.88 -1.46 1.37
N ALA A 250 -10.71 -2.78 1.48
CA ALA A 250 -9.58 -3.54 0.96
C ALA A 250 -9.98 -4.24 -0.35
N ASN A 251 -9.01 -4.42 -1.26
CA ASN A 251 -9.25 -5.15 -2.52
C ASN A 251 -8.08 -6.08 -2.83
N ASP A 252 -6.93 -5.53 -3.25
CA ASP A 252 -5.81 -6.34 -3.73
C ASP A 252 -5.24 -7.28 -2.63
N VAL A 253 -5.20 -6.81 -1.38
CA VAL A 253 -4.67 -7.55 -0.20
C VAL A 253 -5.50 -8.77 0.22
N VAL A 254 -6.71 -8.92 -0.32
CA VAL A 254 -7.59 -10.09 -0.09
C VAL A 254 -7.86 -10.86 -1.38
N ASN A 255 -7.20 -10.52 -2.50
CA ASN A 255 -7.52 -11.05 -3.81
C ASN A 255 -6.93 -12.47 -4.01
N PRO A 256 -7.74 -13.53 -4.14
CA PRO A 256 -7.27 -14.90 -4.32
C PRO A 256 -6.42 -15.09 -5.58
N ALA A 257 -6.56 -14.22 -6.58
CA ALA A 257 -5.78 -14.27 -7.82
C ALA A 257 -4.26 -14.19 -7.57
N ALA A 258 -3.80 -13.71 -6.41
CA ALA A 258 -2.39 -13.76 -6.04
C ALA A 258 -1.84 -15.19 -5.91
N ARG A 259 -2.70 -16.22 -5.83
CA ARG A 259 -2.30 -17.64 -5.79
C ARG A 259 -2.39 -18.34 -7.15
N THR A 260 -2.94 -17.67 -8.16
CA THR A 260 -3.16 -18.25 -9.50
C THR A 260 -1.99 -17.91 -10.41
N PRO A 261 -1.24 -18.90 -10.93
CA PRO A 261 -0.17 -18.66 -11.88
C PRO A 261 -0.67 -17.89 -13.10
N GLY A 262 0.02 -16.80 -13.47
CA GLY A 262 -0.36 -15.92 -14.58
C GLY A 262 -1.08 -14.63 -14.17
N SER A 263 -1.49 -14.48 -12.90
CA SER A 263 -2.00 -13.21 -12.38
C SER A 263 -0.88 -12.17 -12.20
N PRO A 264 -1.11 -10.86 -12.48
CA PRO A 264 -0.11 -9.82 -12.25
C PRO A 264 0.29 -9.62 -10.78
N ILE A 265 -0.50 -10.14 -9.84
CA ILE A 265 -0.21 -10.13 -8.40
C ILE A 265 0.20 -11.53 -7.88
N PHE A 266 0.56 -12.46 -8.77
CA PHE A 266 0.94 -13.82 -8.39
C PHE A 266 2.13 -13.81 -7.40
N GLY A 267 2.01 -14.62 -6.34
CA GLY A 267 2.98 -14.75 -5.26
C GLY A 267 2.95 -13.63 -4.22
N MET A 268 2.11 -12.61 -4.38
CA MET A 268 1.85 -11.63 -3.31
C MET A 268 1.24 -12.37 -2.10
N PRO A 269 1.83 -12.26 -0.90
CA PRO A 269 1.14 -12.67 0.32
C PRO A 269 -0.20 -11.94 0.40
N ILE A 270 -1.26 -12.64 0.80
CA ILE A 270 -2.60 -12.07 0.97
C ILE A 270 -3.18 -12.52 2.30
N LEU A 271 -4.16 -11.76 2.78
CA LEU A 271 -5.03 -12.24 3.85
C LEU A 271 -6.01 -13.26 3.27
N GLU A 272 -6.02 -14.47 3.82
CA GLU A 272 -6.79 -15.60 3.29
C GLU A 272 -8.28 -15.54 3.71
N ALA A 273 -8.90 -14.36 3.56
CA ALA A 273 -10.31 -14.11 3.87
C ALA A 273 -11.27 -15.10 3.19
N PHE A 274 -10.89 -15.59 2.01
CA PHE A 274 -11.63 -16.62 1.28
C PHE A 274 -11.76 -17.96 2.02
N LYS A 275 -11.05 -18.19 3.14
CA LYS A 275 -11.19 -19.41 3.96
C LYS A 275 -12.34 -19.33 4.97
N ALA A 276 -12.83 -18.14 5.29
CA ALA A 276 -13.91 -17.96 6.27
C ALA A 276 -15.25 -18.51 5.79
N LYS A 277 -16.20 -18.68 6.73
CA LYS A 277 -17.55 -19.19 6.43
C LYS A 277 -18.36 -18.17 5.63
N THR A 278 -18.39 -16.91 6.08
CA THR A 278 -19.09 -15.80 5.43
C THR A 278 -18.16 -14.59 5.29
N ILE A 279 -18.24 -13.88 4.17
CA ILE A 279 -17.38 -12.75 3.86
C ILE A 279 -18.26 -11.56 3.52
N ILE A 280 -18.03 -10.43 4.17
CA ILE A 280 -18.74 -9.19 3.94
C ILE A 280 -17.73 -8.19 3.40
N VAL A 281 -17.98 -7.66 2.20
CA VAL A 281 -17.08 -6.71 1.56
C VAL A 281 -17.78 -5.36 1.44
N ASN A 282 -17.22 -4.35 2.11
CA ASN A 282 -17.66 -2.97 1.98
C ASN A 282 -16.80 -2.19 0.98
N LYS A 283 -17.46 -1.62 -0.04
CA LYS A 283 -16.87 -0.70 -1.01
C LYS A 283 -17.93 0.19 -1.65
N ARG A 284 -17.52 1.29 -2.29
CA ARG A 284 -18.47 2.24 -2.93
C ARG A 284 -19.11 1.73 -4.22
N SER A 285 -18.38 0.91 -5.00
CA SER A 285 -18.82 0.38 -6.30
C SER A 285 -17.96 -0.81 -6.70
N MET A 286 -18.24 -1.47 -7.83
CA MET A 286 -17.40 -2.54 -8.38
C MET A 286 -16.06 -2.08 -8.98
N ALA A 287 -15.64 -0.83 -8.75
CA ALA A 287 -14.35 -0.33 -9.21
C ALA A 287 -13.17 -1.20 -8.73
N ALA A 288 -12.19 -1.36 -9.61
CA ALA A 288 -10.97 -2.11 -9.36
C ALA A 288 -10.13 -1.46 -8.24
N GLY A 289 -9.25 -2.28 -7.67
CA GLY A 289 -8.30 -1.89 -6.65
C GLY A 289 -7.15 -1.07 -7.24
N TYR A 290 -6.03 -1.09 -6.54
CA TYR A 290 -4.87 -0.32 -6.95
C TYR A 290 -4.11 -0.98 -8.09
N ALA A 291 -4.08 -2.31 -8.11
CA ALA A 291 -3.54 -3.12 -9.20
C ALA A 291 -4.39 -3.04 -10.48
N GLY A 292 -5.59 -2.45 -10.43
CA GLY A 292 -6.50 -2.40 -11.57
C GLY A 292 -7.09 -3.75 -11.95
N LEU A 293 -6.97 -4.75 -11.07
CA LEU A 293 -7.49 -6.10 -11.26
C LEU A 293 -8.91 -6.21 -10.68
N ASP A 294 -9.69 -7.07 -11.34
CA ASP A 294 -10.92 -7.60 -10.75
C ASP A 294 -10.59 -8.63 -9.66
N ASN A 295 -11.53 -8.90 -8.76
CA ASN A 295 -11.31 -9.74 -7.59
C ASN A 295 -12.34 -10.86 -7.48
N GLU A 296 -11.85 -12.08 -7.64
CA GLU A 296 -12.65 -13.31 -7.59
C GLU A 296 -13.38 -13.49 -6.26
N LEU A 297 -12.85 -12.95 -5.16
CA LEU A 297 -13.47 -12.98 -3.84
C LEU A 297 -14.90 -12.43 -3.86
N PHE A 298 -15.15 -11.39 -4.66
CA PHE A 298 -16.43 -10.67 -4.70
C PHE A 298 -17.56 -11.48 -5.33
N TYR A 299 -17.21 -12.54 -6.06
CA TYR A 299 -18.15 -13.39 -6.79
C TYR A 299 -18.36 -14.75 -6.13
N MET A 300 -17.69 -15.02 -5.01
CA MET A 300 -17.89 -16.28 -4.29
C MET A 300 -19.27 -16.31 -3.64
N ASP A 301 -19.88 -17.50 -3.58
CA ASP A 301 -21.23 -17.68 -3.02
C ASP A 301 -21.36 -17.25 -1.56
N LYS A 302 -20.26 -17.29 -0.82
CA LYS A 302 -20.18 -16.90 0.59
C LYS A 302 -19.82 -15.44 0.81
N THR A 303 -19.67 -14.67 -0.26
CA THR A 303 -19.33 -13.25 -0.20
C THR A 303 -20.59 -12.40 -0.43
N MET A 304 -20.81 -11.45 0.47
CA MET A 304 -21.87 -10.45 0.41
C MET A 304 -21.26 -9.06 0.25
N MET A 305 -21.68 -8.36 -0.80
CA MET A 305 -21.24 -7.00 -1.10
C MET A 305 -22.16 -5.98 -0.42
N VAL A 306 -21.61 -5.12 0.41
CA VAL A 306 -22.33 -4.00 1.04
C VAL A 306 -21.84 -2.70 0.45
N PHE A 307 -22.64 -2.11 -0.44
CA PHE A 307 -22.24 -0.89 -1.15
C PHE A 307 -22.49 0.37 -0.34
N GLY A 308 -21.49 1.25 -0.30
CA GLY A 308 -21.62 2.56 0.32
C GLY A 308 -20.28 3.19 0.66
N ASP A 309 -20.33 4.42 1.18
CA ASP A 309 -19.17 5.01 1.86
C ASP A 309 -18.90 4.23 3.15
N ALA A 310 -17.63 3.94 3.41
CA ALA A 310 -17.23 3.10 4.53
C ALA A 310 -17.68 3.66 5.88
N LYS A 311 -17.63 4.98 6.07
CA LYS A 311 -18.05 5.60 7.33
C LYS A 311 -19.55 5.41 7.53
N LYS A 312 -20.34 5.74 6.50
CA LYS A 312 -21.79 5.64 6.56
C LYS A 312 -22.25 4.19 6.82
N VAL A 313 -21.68 3.23 6.09
CA VAL A 313 -22.05 1.81 6.24
C VAL A 313 -21.71 1.30 7.63
N VAL A 314 -20.54 1.65 8.18
CA VAL A 314 -20.16 1.25 9.54
C VAL A 314 -21.06 1.92 10.57
N GLU A 315 -21.37 3.21 10.44
CA GLU A 315 -22.32 3.91 11.33
C GLU A 315 -23.72 3.28 11.28
N ASP A 316 -24.18 2.85 10.11
CA ASP A 316 -25.46 2.17 9.95
C ASP A 316 -25.43 0.75 10.55
N MET A 317 -24.30 0.03 10.42
CA MET A 317 -24.08 -1.24 11.14
C MET A 317 -24.11 -1.01 12.65
N VAL A 318 -23.43 0.02 13.17
CA VAL A 318 -23.42 0.35 14.61
C VAL A 318 -24.83 0.57 15.16
N LYS A 319 -25.70 1.27 14.42
CA LYS A 319 -27.11 1.47 14.81
C LYS A 319 -27.93 0.18 14.76
N ALA A 320 -27.55 -0.77 13.91
CA ALA A 320 -28.26 -2.04 13.76
C ALA A 320 -27.82 -3.11 14.79
N VAL A 321 -26.66 -2.92 15.46
CA VAL A 321 -26.17 -3.77 16.57
C VAL A 321 -26.71 -3.28 17.93
N ASP A 322 -27.81 -2.53 17.96
CA ASP A 322 -28.49 -2.09 19.20
C ASP A 322 -29.30 -3.21 19.87
#